data_AF-A0A9J6C5B9-F1
#
_entry.id   AF-A0A9J6C5B9-F1
#
_cell.length_a   1.000
_cell.length_b   1.000
_cell.length_c   1.000
_cell.angle_alpha   90.00
_cell.angle_beta   90.00
_cell.angle_gamma   90.00
#
_symmetry.space_group_name_H-M   'P 1'
#
loop_
_entity.id
_entity.type
_entity.pdbx_description
1 polymer ?
#
loop_
_entity_poly.entity_id
_entity_poly.type
_entity_poly.pdbx_seq_one_letter_code
_entity_poly.pdbx_strand_id
1 'polypeptide(L)'
;MTEVKPEEKTNTSLELEDEENEEEESIYSDPNVAVIVSFLENFGKMVFDPQKPPIMTDLMNWLSNTDEVTPELQDLHVKLLRKLKRSVNVEKWERAIIKLCYFCNCIDDGFEIERYGYLHSSLPVKLRILKNLLEMQFDTNAKFKNLVNAKTGTELRLEPFGRDKDGNVYYCQMDEKANIKVYQENTDEETWSVVATNREELVKLIEELKGNKPIRPFAKDLIDEDSSSNSREAVKTDAVVEQKPAEQEYSIDNSATDEFPLKQTIRLVKKAEPVETEEIKAEPLNEESTPEKGTTQKKRRRK
;
A
#
# COMPACT_ATOMS: atom_id res chain seq x y z
N MET A 1 29.98 44.81 -43.09
CA MET A 1 29.23 43.54 -43.17
C MET A 1 29.82 42.62 -42.13
N THR A 2 29.14 42.50 -41.00
CA THR A 2 29.44 41.45 -40.01
C THR A 2 28.10 41.07 -39.40
N GLU A 3 27.59 39.91 -39.81
CA GLU A 3 26.36 39.30 -39.31
C GLU A 3 26.52 38.96 -37.83
N VAL A 4 25.53 39.34 -37.04
CA VAL A 4 25.31 38.82 -35.69
C VAL A 4 24.36 37.63 -35.83
N LYS A 5 24.83 36.43 -35.55
CA LYS A 5 23.97 35.25 -35.36
C LYS A 5 23.21 35.40 -34.04
N PRO A 6 21.89 35.12 -33.99
CA PRO A 6 21.19 35.02 -32.73
C PRO A 6 21.46 33.64 -32.09
N GLU A 7 21.47 33.64 -30.77
CA GLU A 7 21.78 32.52 -29.89
C GLU A 7 20.63 31.51 -29.87
N GLU A 8 20.91 30.25 -30.18
CA GLU A 8 20.06 29.10 -29.85
C GLU A 8 20.38 28.65 -28.42
N LYS A 9 19.66 29.21 -27.45
CA LYS A 9 19.53 28.64 -26.10
C LYS A 9 18.12 28.96 -25.66
N THR A 10 17.27 27.94 -25.46
CA THR A 10 16.10 27.89 -24.54
C THR A 10 15.02 26.90 -24.99
N ASN A 11 15.34 25.65 -25.31
CA ASN A 11 14.30 24.59 -25.37
C ASN A 11 14.61 23.44 -24.41
N THR A 12 15.87 22.98 -24.33
CA THR A 12 16.24 21.84 -23.48
C THR A 12 16.08 22.08 -21.97
N SER A 13 16.26 23.31 -21.47
CA SER A 13 16.12 23.57 -20.03
C SER A 13 14.65 23.62 -19.56
N LEU A 14 13.71 23.96 -20.46
CA LEU A 14 12.29 24.00 -20.11
C LEU A 14 11.69 22.59 -20.12
N GLU A 15 12.06 21.76 -21.09
CA GLU A 15 11.61 20.36 -21.17
C GLU A 15 12.08 19.52 -19.97
N LEU A 16 13.30 19.76 -19.47
CA LEU A 16 13.82 19.07 -18.27
C LEU A 16 13.13 19.52 -16.98
N GLU A 17 12.78 20.81 -16.86
CA GLU A 17 12.03 21.33 -15.71
C GLU A 17 10.59 20.81 -15.70
N ASP A 18 9.96 20.67 -16.88
CA ASP A 18 8.61 20.13 -17.00
C ASP A 18 8.57 18.61 -16.70
N GLU A 19 9.55 17.83 -17.16
CA GLU A 19 9.67 16.39 -16.84
C GLU A 19 9.92 16.13 -15.33
N GLU A 20 10.82 16.89 -14.69
CA GLU A 20 11.07 16.75 -13.24
C GLU A 20 9.82 17.10 -12.41
N ASN A 21 9.05 18.11 -12.81
CA ASN A 21 7.80 18.49 -12.12
C ASN A 21 6.69 17.44 -12.32
N GLU A 22 6.57 16.85 -13.50
CA GLU A 22 5.60 15.76 -13.77
C GLU A 22 5.95 14.48 -13.00
N GLU A 23 7.23 14.13 -12.89
CA GLU A 23 7.69 13.01 -12.08
C GLU A 23 7.45 13.25 -10.58
N GLU A 24 7.74 14.46 -10.06
CA GLU A 24 7.42 14.82 -8.69
C GLU A 24 5.90 14.74 -8.43
N GLU A 25 5.06 15.29 -9.29
CA GLU A 25 3.59 15.27 -9.13
C GLU A 25 3.00 13.84 -9.24
N SER A 26 3.59 12.99 -10.09
CA SER A 26 3.27 11.57 -10.21
C SER A 26 3.58 10.81 -8.90
N ILE A 27 4.71 11.12 -8.26
CA ILE A 27 5.13 10.51 -7.00
C ILE A 27 4.16 10.88 -5.85
N TYR A 28 3.74 12.14 -5.74
CA TYR A 28 2.72 12.57 -4.75
C TYR A 28 1.31 12.05 -5.05
N SER A 29 1.13 11.31 -6.15
CA SER A 29 -0.13 10.68 -6.54
C SER A 29 -0.23 9.21 -6.11
N ASP A 30 0.78 8.65 -5.45
CA ASP A 30 0.69 7.33 -4.80
C ASP A 30 -0.23 7.40 -3.55
N PRO A 31 -1.26 6.55 -3.43
CA PRO A 31 -2.17 6.56 -2.28
C PRO A 31 -1.46 6.31 -0.94
N ASN A 32 -0.33 5.61 -0.92
CA ASN A 32 0.46 5.42 0.30
C ASN A 32 1.01 6.75 0.83
N VAL A 33 1.30 7.72 -0.04
CA VAL A 33 1.74 9.06 0.37
C VAL A 33 0.65 9.72 1.20
N ALA A 34 -0.60 9.71 0.75
CA ALA A 34 -1.73 10.27 1.49
C ALA A 34 -1.89 9.65 2.89
N VAL A 35 -1.74 8.33 2.99
CA VAL A 35 -1.79 7.60 4.27
C VAL A 35 -0.64 8.03 5.18
N ILE A 36 0.58 8.13 4.66
CA ILE A 36 1.76 8.54 5.44
C ILE A 36 1.60 10.00 5.90
N VAL A 37 1.18 10.93 5.02
CA VAL A 37 0.95 12.34 5.39
C VAL A 37 -0.10 12.44 6.49
N SER A 38 -1.24 11.78 6.32
CA SER A 38 -2.31 11.77 7.31
C SER A 38 -1.84 11.23 8.66
N PHE A 39 -0.99 10.18 8.65
CA PHE A 39 -0.39 9.66 9.87
C PHE A 39 0.50 10.71 10.55
N LEU A 40 1.41 11.35 9.80
CA LEU A 40 2.36 12.31 10.35
C LEU A 40 1.64 13.52 10.96
N GLU A 41 0.59 14.02 10.31
CA GLU A 41 -0.23 15.15 10.79
C GLU A 41 -0.93 14.81 12.11
N ASN A 42 -1.60 13.65 12.17
CA ASN A 42 -2.46 13.30 13.30
C ASN A 42 -1.72 12.66 14.48
N PHE A 43 -0.62 11.96 14.19
CA PHE A 43 0.04 11.03 15.11
C PHE A 43 1.57 11.18 15.14
N GLY A 44 2.18 11.91 14.21
CA GLY A 44 3.64 12.04 14.11
C GLY A 44 4.28 12.51 15.41
N LYS A 45 3.71 13.54 16.06
CA LYS A 45 4.19 14.06 17.36
C LYS A 45 4.07 13.06 18.53
N MET A 46 3.29 12.00 18.39
CA MET A 46 3.11 10.96 19.42
C MET A 46 4.09 9.80 19.27
N VAL A 47 4.55 9.54 18.04
CA VAL A 47 5.47 8.45 17.71
C VAL A 47 6.92 8.94 17.67
N PHE A 48 7.13 10.12 17.10
CA PHE A 48 8.43 10.77 16.92
C PHE A 48 8.69 11.83 17.99
N ASP A 49 9.80 12.55 17.87
CA ASP A 49 10.10 13.69 18.73
C ASP A 49 9.06 14.80 18.47
N PRO A 50 8.32 15.27 19.49
CA PRO A 50 7.32 16.33 19.32
C PRO A 50 7.88 17.64 18.77
N GLN A 51 9.17 17.94 18.99
CA GLN A 51 9.80 19.18 18.52
C GLN A 51 10.24 19.11 17.07
N LYS A 52 10.49 17.89 16.55
CA LYS A 52 10.98 17.67 15.20
C LYS A 52 10.40 16.37 14.62
N PRO A 53 9.08 16.31 14.38
CA PRO A 53 8.49 15.19 13.65
C PRO A 53 8.99 15.22 12.19
N PRO A 54 9.11 14.05 11.53
CA PRO A 54 9.39 13.99 10.10
C PRO A 54 8.28 14.70 9.32
N ILE A 55 8.67 15.47 8.30
CA ILE A 55 7.75 16.11 7.36
C ILE A 55 7.81 15.37 6.01
N MET A 56 6.72 15.47 5.24
CA MET A 56 6.60 14.70 4.00
C MET A 56 7.68 15.05 2.98
N THR A 57 7.98 16.33 2.77
CA THR A 57 8.96 16.71 1.75
C THR A 57 10.34 16.11 2.04
N ASP A 58 10.78 16.16 3.30
CA ASP A 58 12.07 15.58 3.69
C ASP A 58 12.07 14.07 3.49
N LEU A 59 10.97 13.39 3.86
CA LEU A 59 10.80 11.97 3.64
C LEU A 59 10.86 11.60 2.16
N MET A 60 10.18 12.34 1.28
CA MET A 60 10.21 12.08 -0.15
C MET A 60 11.60 12.25 -0.73
N ASN A 61 12.30 13.33 -0.34
CA ASN A 61 13.69 13.55 -0.74
C ASN A 61 14.60 12.40 -0.31
N TRP A 62 14.42 11.87 0.92
CA TRP A 62 15.22 10.74 1.39
C TRP A 62 14.86 9.42 0.71
N LEU A 63 13.58 9.16 0.44
CA LEU A 63 13.10 7.90 -0.14
C LEU A 63 13.44 7.81 -1.64
N SER A 64 13.38 8.93 -2.35
CA SER A 64 13.69 9.03 -3.78
C SER A 64 15.20 9.07 -4.06
N ASN A 65 16.05 9.30 -3.05
CA ASN A 65 17.50 9.26 -3.22
C ASN A 65 17.98 7.84 -3.57
N THR A 66 18.73 7.72 -4.68
CA THR A 66 19.30 6.47 -5.20
C THR A 66 20.81 6.34 -4.97
N ASP A 67 21.48 7.41 -4.54
CA ASP A 67 22.93 7.44 -4.35
C ASP A 67 23.33 6.90 -2.97
N GLU A 68 22.58 7.27 -1.94
CA GLU A 68 22.78 6.78 -0.58
C GLU A 68 21.49 6.77 0.25
N VAL A 69 21.47 5.91 1.28
CA VAL A 69 20.43 5.97 2.32
C VAL A 69 20.87 6.97 3.35
N THR A 70 20.14 8.08 3.46
CA THR A 70 20.47 9.12 4.44
C THR A 70 20.42 8.56 5.88
N PRO A 71 21.32 9.01 6.77
CA PRO A 71 21.29 8.60 8.18
C PRO A 71 19.94 8.87 8.85
N GLU A 72 19.27 9.96 8.48
CA GLU A 72 17.95 10.34 8.97
C GLU A 72 16.88 9.29 8.62
N LEU A 73 16.90 8.77 7.38
CA LEU A 73 15.97 7.74 6.94
C LEU A 73 16.24 6.40 7.64
N GLN A 74 17.51 6.01 7.75
CA GLN A 74 17.89 4.81 8.50
C GLN A 74 17.44 4.88 9.96
N ASP A 75 17.73 6.00 10.64
CA ASP A 75 17.34 6.23 12.03
C ASP A 75 15.83 6.22 12.21
N LEU A 76 15.08 6.76 11.24
CA LEU A 76 13.63 6.72 11.22
C LEU A 76 13.12 5.28 11.17
N HIS A 77 13.63 4.45 10.26
CA HIS A 77 13.24 3.03 10.17
C HIS A 77 13.60 2.26 11.44
N VAL A 78 14.83 2.43 11.94
CA VAL A 78 15.29 1.77 13.17
C VAL A 78 14.41 2.17 14.36
N LYS A 79 14.08 3.46 14.49
CA LYS A 79 13.21 3.97 15.55
C LYS A 79 11.84 3.32 15.49
N LEU A 80 11.21 3.30 14.32
CA LEU A 80 9.90 2.66 14.12
C LEU A 80 9.98 1.17 14.46
N LEU A 81 10.97 0.44 13.94
CA LEU A 81 11.17 -0.98 14.23
C LEU A 81 11.33 -1.28 15.72
N ARG A 82 12.10 -0.47 16.45
CA ARG A 82 12.29 -0.65 17.90
C ARG A 82 11.01 -0.45 18.70
N LYS A 83 10.09 0.40 18.23
CA LYS A 83 8.76 0.57 18.85
C LYS A 83 7.88 -0.67 18.70
N LEU A 84 8.15 -1.54 17.73
CA LEU A 84 7.45 -2.80 17.48
C LEU A 84 7.94 -3.95 18.39
N LYS A 85 8.61 -3.61 19.51
CA LYS A 85 9.30 -4.54 20.43
C LYS A 85 10.36 -5.41 19.76
N ARG A 86 10.94 -4.94 18.64
CA ARG A 86 12.06 -5.63 17.98
C ARG A 86 13.37 -5.03 18.46
N SER A 87 14.29 -5.86 18.95
CA SER A 87 15.68 -5.43 19.11
C SER A 87 16.29 -5.29 17.72
N VAL A 88 16.64 -4.06 17.34
CA VAL A 88 17.23 -3.77 16.02
C VAL A 88 18.62 -3.20 16.20
N ASN A 89 19.61 -3.99 15.78
CA ASN A 89 20.96 -3.51 15.54
C ASN A 89 20.91 -2.56 14.33
N VAL A 90 21.46 -1.35 14.50
CA VAL A 90 21.46 -0.29 13.48
C VAL A 90 22.11 -0.77 12.19
N GLU A 91 23.18 -1.57 12.26
CA GLU A 91 23.88 -2.11 11.08
C GLU A 91 23.07 -3.18 10.33
N LYS A 92 22.10 -3.82 11.00
CA LYS A 92 21.29 -4.93 10.45
C LYS A 92 19.82 -4.53 10.28
N TRP A 93 19.55 -3.24 10.16
CA TRP A 93 18.20 -2.69 10.06
C TRP A 93 17.43 -3.19 8.83
N GLU A 94 18.09 -3.32 7.68
CA GLU A 94 17.48 -3.88 6.46
C GLU A 94 16.97 -5.31 6.68
N ARG A 95 17.74 -6.14 7.41
CA ARG A 95 17.30 -7.50 7.75
C ARG A 95 16.06 -7.48 8.66
N ALA A 96 15.93 -6.46 9.51
CA ALA A 96 14.72 -6.28 10.32
C ALA A 96 13.52 -5.80 9.48
N ILE A 97 13.75 -5.00 8.43
CA ILE A 97 12.74 -4.65 7.43
C ILE A 97 12.29 -5.87 6.65
N ILE A 98 13.19 -6.70 6.13
CA ILE A 98 12.81 -7.92 5.39
C ILE A 98 11.90 -8.82 6.26
N LYS A 99 12.28 -9.02 7.54
CA LYS A 99 11.45 -9.75 8.52
C LYS A 99 10.11 -9.06 8.82
N LEU A 100 10.03 -7.75 8.65
CA LEU A 100 8.77 -7.01 8.77
C LEU A 100 7.89 -7.27 7.55
N CYS A 101 8.44 -7.17 6.33
CA CYS A 101 7.72 -7.40 5.10
C CYS A 101 7.02 -8.77 5.11
N TYR A 102 7.73 -9.82 5.52
CA TYR A 102 7.13 -11.15 5.69
C TYR A 102 6.07 -11.23 6.80
N PHE A 103 6.19 -10.42 7.84
CA PHE A 103 5.18 -10.35 8.89
C PHE A 103 3.90 -9.66 8.43
N CYS A 104 4.01 -8.65 7.58
CA CYS A 104 2.90 -7.90 6.99
C CYS A 104 2.33 -8.56 5.73
N ASN A 105 2.75 -9.78 5.39
CA ASN A 105 2.42 -10.48 4.14
C ASN A 105 2.81 -9.74 2.85
N CYS A 106 3.75 -8.79 2.92
CA CYS A 106 4.33 -8.09 1.77
C CYS A 106 5.60 -8.83 1.33
N ILE A 107 5.45 -10.07 0.87
CA ILE A 107 6.60 -10.96 0.61
C ILE A 107 7.48 -10.42 -0.51
N ASP A 108 6.87 -9.88 -1.58
CA ASP A 108 7.58 -9.36 -2.75
C ASP A 108 8.47 -8.17 -2.37
N ASP A 109 7.97 -7.24 -1.55
CA ASP A 109 8.75 -6.12 -1.02
C ASP A 109 9.98 -6.63 -0.25
N GLY A 110 9.82 -7.68 0.55
CA GLY A 110 10.92 -8.31 1.29
C GLY A 110 11.97 -8.93 0.37
N PHE A 111 11.55 -9.60 -0.70
CA PHE A 111 12.48 -10.17 -1.70
C PHE A 111 13.20 -9.10 -2.49
N GLU A 112 12.54 -7.98 -2.82
CA GLU A 112 13.18 -6.86 -3.51
C GLU A 112 14.34 -6.30 -2.67
N ILE A 113 14.11 -6.05 -1.37
CA ILE A 113 15.16 -5.61 -0.45
C ILE A 113 16.26 -6.67 -0.31
N GLU A 114 15.92 -7.95 -0.21
CA GLU A 114 16.93 -9.02 -0.07
C GLU A 114 17.82 -9.17 -1.32
N ARG A 115 17.26 -8.89 -2.52
CA ARG A 115 17.97 -9.02 -3.79
C ARG A 115 18.78 -7.79 -4.16
N TYR A 116 18.24 -6.59 -3.95
CA TYR A 116 18.83 -5.34 -4.44
C TYR A 116 19.33 -4.41 -3.32
N GLY A 117 18.97 -4.69 -2.06
CA GLY A 117 19.19 -3.79 -0.93
C GLY A 117 18.12 -2.69 -0.84
N TYR A 118 18.06 -1.98 0.29
CA TYR A 118 17.04 -0.94 0.46
C TYR A 118 17.28 0.25 -0.47
N LEU A 119 18.53 0.66 -0.64
CA LEU A 119 18.91 1.80 -1.49
C LEU A 119 18.34 1.70 -2.92
N HIS A 120 18.52 0.55 -3.55
CA HIS A 120 18.16 0.30 -4.94
C HIS A 120 16.75 -0.29 -5.12
N SER A 121 15.97 -0.41 -4.06
CA SER A 121 14.56 -0.76 -4.17
C SER A 121 13.74 0.39 -4.74
N SER A 122 12.65 0.05 -5.42
CA SER A 122 11.74 1.00 -6.03
C SER A 122 11.06 1.89 -4.98
N LEU A 123 10.80 3.15 -5.34
CA LEU A 123 10.12 4.10 -4.45
C LEU A 123 8.77 3.57 -3.94
N PRO A 124 7.90 2.91 -4.76
CA PRO A 124 6.67 2.31 -4.27
C PRO A 124 6.90 1.25 -3.18
N VAL A 125 7.96 0.45 -3.27
CA VAL A 125 8.32 -0.52 -2.22
C VAL A 125 8.72 0.19 -0.94
N LYS A 126 9.59 1.19 -1.03
CA LYS A 126 10.02 2.01 0.13
C LYS A 126 8.80 2.67 0.83
N LEU A 127 7.87 3.22 0.05
CA LEU A 127 6.63 3.82 0.55
C LEU A 127 5.73 2.81 1.26
N ARG A 128 5.49 1.63 0.66
CA ARG A 128 4.70 0.55 1.29
C ARG A 128 5.32 0.09 2.61
N ILE A 129 6.65 -0.09 2.64
CA ILE A 129 7.38 -0.48 3.85
C ILE A 129 7.20 0.57 4.95
N LEU A 130 7.38 1.86 4.63
CA LEU A 130 7.20 2.95 5.58
C LEU A 130 5.75 3.01 6.09
N LYS A 131 4.77 2.94 5.19
CA LYS A 131 3.34 2.91 5.52
C LYS A 131 3.02 1.76 6.48
N ASN A 132 3.51 0.55 6.21
CA ASN A 132 3.32 -0.61 7.09
C ASN A 132 3.98 -0.42 8.47
N LEU A 133 5.18 0.18 8.53
CA LEU A 133 5.84 0.51 9.80
C LEU A 133 5.02 1.47 10.66
N LEU A 134 4.37 2.45 10.03
CA LEU A 134 3.52 3.44 10.70
C LEU A 134 2.21 2.82 11.17
N GLU A 135 1.53 2.05 10.30
CA GLU A 135 0.30 1.34 10.67
C GLU A 135 0.52 0.40 11.85
N MET A 136 1.63 -0.34 11.87
CA MET A 136 1.90 -1.28 12.94
C MET A 136 2.19 -0.61 14.30
N GLN A 137 2.37 0.71 14.34
CA GLN A 137 2.42 1.45 15.60
C GLN A 137 1.09 1.33 16.36
N PHE A 138 -0.06 1.34 15.68
CA PHE A 138 -1.37 1.22 16.33
C PHE A 138 -1.56 -0.11 17.07
N ASP A 139 -0.92 -1.17 16.59
CA ASP A 139 -1.05 -2.50 17.17
C ASP A 139 -0.04 -2.79 18.27
N THR A 140 1.22 -2.42 18.03
CA THR A 140 2.35 -2.95 18.82
C THR A 140 2.99 -1.92 19.75
N ASN A 141 2.89 -0.63 19.43
CA ASN A 141 3.45 0.45 20.25
C ASN A 141 2.46 0.85 21.36
N ALA A 142 2.52 0.15 22.49
CA ALA A 142 1.56 0.31 23.59
C ALA A 142 1.44 1.75 24.12
N LYS A 143 2.54 2.51 24.17
CA LYS A 143 2.50 3.92 24.62
C LYS A 143 1.69 4.78 23.66
N PHE A 144 1.97 4.66 22.36
CA PHE A 144 1.22 5.34 21.32
C PHE A 144 -0.25 4.94 21.32
N LYS A 145 -0.52 3.63 21.36
CA LYS A 145 -1.89 3.09 21.40
C LYS A 145 -2.71 3.65 22.57
N ASN A 146 -2.11 3.75 23.76
CA ASN A 146 -2.78 4.33 24.92
C ASN A 146 -3.11 5.81 24.73
N LEU A 147 -2.23 6.59 24.07
CA LEU A 147 -2.50 7.98 23.74
C LEU A 147 -3.64 8.12 22.71
N VAL A 148 -3.65 7.28 21.68
CA VAL A 148 -4.71 7.26 20.67
C VAL A 148 -6.05 6.86 21.28
N ASN A 149 -6.07 5.81 22.12
CA ASN A 149 -7.29 5.34 22.79
C ASN A 149 -7.87 6.34 23.81
N ALA A 150 -7.06 7.30 24.26
CA ALA A 150 -7.52 8.38 25.14
C ALA A 150 -8.25 9.49 24.38
N LYS A 151 -8.08 9.57 23.05
CA LYS A 151 -8.80 10.53 22.20
C LYS A 151 -10.25 10.08 21.98
N THR A 152 -11.12 11.04 21.74
CA THR A 152 -12.52 10.74 21.39
C THR A 152 -12.64 10.33 19.92
N GLY A 153 -13.70 9.59 19.59
CA GLY A 153 -13.97 9.22 18.20
C GLY A 153 -14.20 10.43 17.27
N THR A 154 -14.57 11.59 17.82
CA THR A 154 -14.69 12.83 17.05
C THR A 154 -13.32 13.42 16.72
N GLU A 155 -12.37 13.38 17.67
CA GLU A 155 -10.99 13.85 17.44
C GLU A 155 -10.17 12.98 16.47
N LEU A 156 -10.58 11.73 16.28
CA LEU A 156 -9.90 10.79 15.39
C LEU A 156 -10.48 10.76 13.97
N ARG A 157 -11.71 11.26 13.78
CA ARG A 157 -12.36 11.29 12.47
C ARG A 157 -11.99 12.58 11.76
N LEU A 158 -11.55 12.45 10.52
CA LEU A 158 -11.48 13.60 9.61
C LEU A 158 -12.90 14.07 9.32
N GLU A 159 -13.21 15.30 9.71
CA GLU A 159 -14.48 15.91 9.33
C GLU A 159 -14.43 16.31 7.85
N PRO A 160 -15.50 16.05 7.10
CA PRO A 160 -15.57 16.49 5.73
C PRO A 160 -15.56 18.01 5.66
N PHE A 161 -14.87 18.55 4.66
CA PHE A 161 -14.83 19.98 4.40
C PHE A 161 -16.21 20.51 3.98
N GLY A 162 -16.98 19.71 3.25
CA GLY A 162 -18.33 20.05 2.83
C GLY A 162 -18.96 19.02 1.92
N ARG A 163 -20.16 19.32 1.44
CA ARG A 163 -20.88 18.52 0.45
C ARG A 163 -21.32 19.40 -0.71
N ASP A 164 -21.34 18.84 -1.92
CA ASP A 164 -21.96 19.50 -3.06
C ASP A 164 -23.48 19.24 -3.14
N LYS A 165 -24.10 19.79 -4.18
CA LYS A 165 -25.54 19.64 -4.47
C LYS A 165 -25.95 18.21 -4.84
N ASP A 166 -25.01 17.42 -5.37
CA ASP A 166 -25.24 16.05 -5.81
C ASP A 166 -25.00 15.08 -4.64
N GLY A 167 -24.57 15.59 -3.48
CA GLY A 167 -24.37 14.83 -2.25
C GLY A 167 -22.93 14.35 -2.04
N ASN A 168 -22.03 14.62 -2.99
CA ASN A 168 -20.63 14.19 -2.87
C ASN A 168 -19.94 14.93 -1.73
N VAL A 169 -19.08 14.22 -1.02
CA VAL A 169 -18.40 14.73 0.17
C VAL A 169 -16.96 15.09 -0.18
N TYR A 170 -16.49 16.24 0.29
CA TYR A 170 -15.15 16.74 -0.01
C TYR A 170 -14.26 16.70 1.22
N TYR A 171 -13.03 16.27 1.04
CA TYR A 171 -11.98 16.25 2.04
C TYR A 171 -10.78 17.04 1.53
N CYS A 172 -10.19 17.87 2.39
CA CYS A 172 -9.08 18.72 2.03
C CYS A 172 -7.88 18.41 2.92
N GLN A 173 -6.73 18.24 2.30
CA GLN A 173 -5.43 18.13 2.96
C GLN A 173 -4.57 19.30 2.52
N MET A 174 -3.94 19.97 3.48
CA MET A 174 -3.03 21.08 3.21
C MET A 174 -1.82 20.97 4.12
N ASP A 175 -0.63 20.97 3.55
CA ASP A 175 0.62 20.89 4.32
C ASP A 175 1.18 22.28 4.70
N GLU A 176 2.28 22.31 5.46
CA GLU A 176 2.93 23.55 5.92
C GLU A 176 3.53 24.39 4.77
N LYS A 177 3.70 23.80 3.58
CA LYS A 177 4.17 24.48 2.36
C LYS A 177 3.03 24.94 1.46
N ALA A 178 1.79 24.79 1.92
CA ALA A 178 0.57 25.11 1.18
C ALA A 178 0.36 24.26 -0.08
N ASN A 179 0.90 23.03 -0.11
CA ASN A 179 0.46 22.03 -1.07
C ASN A 179 -0.94 21.57 -0.66
N ILE A 180 -1.90 21.61 -1.60
CA ILE A 180 -3.31 21.32 -1.33
C ILE A 180 -3.73 20.10 -2.13
N LYS A 181 -4.36 19.13 -1.47
CA LYS A 181 -5.01 18.01 -2.16
C LYS A 181 -6.46 17.92 -1.73
N VAL A 182 -7.36 17.88 -2.70
CA VAL A 182 -8.80 17.74 -2.46
C VAL A 182 -9.28 16.41 -3.01
N TYR A 183 -9.95 15.66 -2.14
CA TYR A 183 -10.57 14.38 -2.45
C TYR A 183 -12.09 14.55 -2.47
N GLN A 184 -12.73 13.87 -3.41
CA GLN A 184 -14.18 13.74 -3.52
C GLN A 184 -14.57 12.29 -3.26
N GLU A 185 -15.47 12.08 -2.31
CA GLU A 185 -16.16 10.82 -2.06
C GLU A 185 -17.54 10.87 -2.71
N ASN A 186 -17.82 9.90 -3.58
CA ASN A 186 -19.16 9.62 -4.05
C ASN A 186 -19.78 8.55 -3.13
N THR A 187 -20.72 8.96 -2.28
CA THR A 187 -21.34 8.06 -1.30
C THR A 187 -22.22 6.99 -1.95
N ASP A 188 -22.79 7.25 -3.13
CA ASP A 188 -23.66 6.30 -3.82
C ASP A 188 -22.86 5.22 -4.55
N GLU A 189 -21.71 5.60 -5.13
CA GLU A 189 -20.82 4.67 -5.84
C GLU A 189 -19.74 4.06 -4.95
N GLU A 190 -19.60 4.51 -3.70
CA GLU A 190 -18.54 4.14 -2.77
C GLU A 190 -17.13 4.36 -3.34
N THR A 191 -16.97 5.37 -4.20
CA THR A 191 -15.71 5.72 -4.86
C THR A 191 -15.09 6.99 -4.30
N TRP A 192 -13.76 7.07 -4.39
CA TRP A 192 -12.97 8.24 -4.00
C TRP A 192 -12.11 8.69 -5.17
N SER A 193 -12.05 9.99 -5.43
CA SER A 193 -11.18 10.55 -6.46
C SER A 193 -10.49 11.81 -6.00
N VAL A 194 -9.30 12.08 -6.55
CA VAL A 194 -8.63 13.38 -6.38
C VAL A 194 -9.21 14.34 -7.40
N VAL A 195 -9.59 15.53 -6.95
CA VAL A 195 -10.23 16.56 -7.80
C VAL A 195 -9.45 17.87 -7.86
N ALA A 196 -8.43 18.04 -7.00
CA ALA A 196 -7.44 19.10 -7.10
C ALA A 196 -6.13 18.71 -6.40
N THR A 197 -4.98 19.01 -6.98
CA THR A 197 -3.63 18.81 -6.41
C THR A 197 -2.86 20.11 -6.18
N ASN A 198 -3.35 21.23 -6.72
CA ASN A 198 -2.71 22.53 -6.62
C ASN A 198 -3.75 23.66 -6.47
N ARG A 199 -3.26 24.89 -6.28
CA ARG A 199 -4.09 26.06 -6.05
C ARG A 199 -4.95 26.40 -7.27
N GLU A 200 -4.36 26.29 -8.46
CA GLU A 200 -5.00 26.62 -9.73
C GLU A 200 -6.19 25.68 -9.99
N GLU A 201 -6.03 24.39 -9.72
CA GLU A 201 -7.08 23.40 -9.80
C GLU A 201 -8.15 23.58 -8.74
N LEU A 202 -7.77 23.95 -7.51
CA LEU A 202 -8.76 24.27 -6.49
C LEU A 202 -9.65 25.45 -6.93
N VAL A 203 -9.08 26.47 -7.57
CA VAL A 203 -9.85 27.59 -8.12
C VAL A 203 -10.81 27.09 -9.20
N LYS A 204 -10.35 26.23 -10.13
CA LYS A 204 -11.21 25.63 -11.16
C LYS A 204 -12.34 24.81 -10.54
N LEU A 205 -12.05 23.96 -9.55
CA LEU A 205 -13.04 23.16 -8.82
C LEU A 205 -14.10 24.05 -8.15
N ILE A 206 -13.70 25.15 -7.53
CA ILE A 206 -14.63 26.11 -6.94
C ILE A 206 -15.54 26.74 -8.00
N GLU A 207 -15.02 27.07 -9.18
CA GLU A 207 -15.81 27.61 -10.28
C GLU A 207 -16.79 26.57 -10.86
N GLU A 208 -16.39 25.31 -10.96
CA GLU A 208 -17.25 24.21 -11.39
C GLU A 208 -18.39 23.95 -10.41
N LEU A 209 -18.07 23.91 -9.12
CA LEU A 209 -19.03 23.79 -8.02
C LEU A 209 -20.03 24.96 -8.02
N LYS A 210 -19.57 26.19 -8.22
CA LYS A 210 -20.44 27.38 -8.34
C LYS A 210 -21.27 27.38 -9.63
N GLY A 211 -20.68 26.90 -10.72
CA GLY A 211 -21.26 26.89 -12.06
C GLY A 211 -22.18 25.70 -12.33
N ASN A 212 -22.38 24.82 -11.35
CA ASN A 212 -23.24 23.64 -11.46
C ASN A 212 -22.77 22.65 -12.56
N LYS A 213 -21.46 22.65 -12.85
CA LYS A 213 -20.85 21.80 -13.87
C LYS A 213 -20.53 20.41 -13.28
N PRO A 214 -20.55 19.34 -14.09
CA PRO A 214 -20.10 18.04 -13.63
C PRO A 214 -18.61 18.11 -13.31
N ILE A 215 -18.25 17.70 -12.09
CA ILE A 215 -16.86 17.61 -11.66
C ILE A 215 -16.29 16.36 -12.27
N ARG A 216 -15.16 16.52 -12.97
CA ARG A 216 -14.45 15.39 -13.56
C ARG A 216 -13.42 14.93 -12.55
N PRO A 217 -13.51 13.68 -12.04
CA PRO A 217 -12.40 13.05 -11.35
C PRO A 217 -11.13 13.20 -12.18
N PHE A 218 -9.98 13.43 -11.54
CA PHE A 218 -8.71 13.07 -12.17
C PHE A 218 -8.70 11.54 -12.32
N ALA A 219 -9.23 11.05 -13.43
CA ALA A 219 -9.08 9.65 -13.79
C ALA A 219 -7.62 9.45 -14.21
N LYS A 220 -6.90 8.66 -13.41
CA LYS A 220 -5.81 7.81 -13.90
C LYS A 220 -6.42 7.04 -15.08
N ASP A 221 -5.81 7.13 -16.26
CA ASP A 221 -6.21 6.31 -17.39
C ASP A 221 -6.36 4.86 -16.90
N LEU A 222 -7.60 4.36 -17.00
CA LEU A 222 -7.93 2.98 -16.82
C LEU A 222 -7.19 2.24 -17.94
N ILE A 223 -6.04 1.64 -17.62
CA ILE A 223 -5.41 0.66 -18.48
C ILE A 223 -6.25 -0.63 -18.33
N ASP A 224 -7.44 -0.60 -18.94
CA ASP A 224 -8.12 -1.80 -19.39
C ASP A 224 -7.37 -2.30 -20.63
N GLU A 225 -6.50 -3.29 -20.45
CA GLU A 225 -6.16 -4.21 -21.55
C GLU A 225 -6.30 -5.65 -21.05
N ASP A 226 -7.55 -6.07 -20.89
CA ASP A 226 -7.92 -7.45 -21.15
C ASP A 226 -8.39 -7.54 -22.61
N SER A 227 -7.48 -7.92 -23.52
CA SER A 227 -7.86 -8.49 -24.81
C SER A 227 -6.84 -9.50 -25.31
N SER A 228 -7.39 -10.69 -25.50
CA SER A 228 -6.75 -11.97 -25.72
C SER A 228 -6.20 -12.21 -27.14
N SER A 229 -5.33 -13.24 -27.21
CA SER A 229 -5.28 -14.28 -28.26
C SER A 229 -4.42 -14.08 -29.53
N ASN A 230 -3.25 -14.72 -29.47
CA ASN A 230 -2.78 -15.81 -30.34
C ASN A 230 -2.29 -15.51 -31.78
N SER A 231 -0.97 -15.61 -31.97
CA SER A 231 -0.42 -16.34 -33.12
C SER A 231 0.91 -17.00 -32.77
N ARG A 232 0.87 -18.33 -32.68
CA ARG A 232 2.03 -19.24 -32.68
C ARG A 232 2.81 -19.07 -33.98
N GLU A 233 4.14 -18.95 -33.88
CA GLU A 233 5.04 -19.56 -34.87
C GLU A 233 6.08 -20.40 -34.15
N ALA A 234 6.13 -21.66 -34.54
CA ALA A 234 7.06 -22.65 -34.05
C ALA A 234 8.37 -22.53 -34.81
N VAL A 235 9.48 -22.30 -34.11
CA VAL A 235 10.82 -22.63 -34.62
C VAL A 235 11.52 -23.49 -33.58
N LYS A 236 11.72 -24.74 -33.96
CA LYS A 236 12.53 -25.73 -33.26
C LYS A 236 14.01 -25.41 -33.45
N THR A 237 14.76 -25.32 -32.37
CA THR A 237 16.18 -25.73 -32.36
C THR A 237 16.53 -26.26 -30.97
N ASP A 238 16.86 -27.55 -30.93
CA ASP A 238 17.47 -28.27 -29.82
C ASP A 238 18.83 -27.67 -29.43
N ALA A 239 19.05 -27.43 -28.14
CA ALA A 239 20.34 -27.57 -27.48
C ALA A 239 20.14 -27.68 -25.96
N VAL A 240 20.29 -28.91 -25.47
CA VAL A 240 20.30 -29.29 -24.06
C VAL A 240 21.54 -28.72 -23.38
N VAL A 241 21.36 -27.90 -22.33
CA VAL A 241 22.30 -27.83 -21.20
C VAL A 241 21.49 -27.78 -19.91
N GLU A 242 21.53 -28.91 -19.22
CA GLU A 242 20.99 -29.18 -17.91
C GLU A 242 21.82 -28.43 -16.84
N GLN A 243 21.21 -27.47 -16.13
CA GLN A 243 21.74 -26.97 -14.86
C GLN A 243 20.66 -27.07 -13.78
N LYS A 244 20.88 -28.00 -12.85
CA LYS A 244 20.12 -28.15 -11.61
C LYS A 244 20.26 -26.87 -10.76
N PRO A 245 19.19 -26.35 -10.14
CA PRO A 245 19.35 -25.36 -9.09
C PRO A 245 19.95 -26.04 -7.86
N ALA A 246 21.05 -25.48 -7.35
CA ALA A 246 21.62 -25.90 -6.07
C ALA A 246 20.67 -25.50 -4.94
N GLU A 247 20.11 -26.50 -4.26
CA GLU A 247 19.51 -26.34 -2.94
C GLU A 247 20.64 -25.96 -1.96
N GLN A 248 20.66 -24.70 -1.53
CA GLN A 248 21.46 -24.28 -0.38
C GLN A 248 20.52 -24.06 0.80
N GLU A 249 20.43 -25.07 1.66
CA GLU A 249 19.94 -24.92 3.03
C GLU A 249 20.89 -23.98 3.78
N TYR A 250 20.42 -22.79 4.14
CA TYR A 250 21.13 -21.94 5.10
C TYR A 250 20.54 -22.18 6.49
N SER A 251 21.35 -22.77 7.36
CA SER A 251 21.07 -22.96 8.78
C SER A 251 20.86 -21.60 9.46
N ILE A 252 19.66 -21.37 9.99
CA ILE A 252 19.37 -20.23 10.87
C ILE A 252 19.99 -20.54 12.24
N ASP A 253 21.03 -19.79 12.60
CA ASP A 253 21.58 -19.78 13.95
C ASP A 253 20.57 -19.09 14.90
N ASN A 254 19.87 -19.91 15.69
CA ASN A 254 18.98 -19.47 16.75
C ASN A 254 19.77 -19.34 18.06
N SER A 255 20.39 -18.19 18.26
CA SER A 255 20.90 -17.77 19.56
C SER A 255 20.47 -16.33 19.87
N ALA A 256 19.20 -16.17 20.24
CA ALA A 256 18.73 -15.25 21.28
C ALA A 256 17.20 -15.42 21.41
N THR A 257 16.76 -15.70 22.63
CA THR A 257 15.38 -15.82 23.06
C THR A 257 14.56 -14.56 22.76
N ASP A 258 13.65 -14.64 21.80
CA ASP A 258 12.36 -13.95 21.82
C ASP A 258 11.41 -14.69 20.84
N GLU A 259 10.47 -15.45 21.40
CA GLU A 259 9.48 -16.21 20.64
C GLU A 259 8.55 -15.28 19.87
N PHE A 260 8.82 -15.15 18.58
CA PHE A 260 7.84 -14.73 17.59
C PHE A 260 6.88 -15.90 17.33
N PRO A 261 5.54 -15.72 17.29
CA PRO A 261 4.61 -16.79 16.95
C PRO A 261 4.58 -17.05 15.42
N LEU A 262 5.72 -17.38 14.83
CA LEU A 262 5.85 -17.84 13.43
C LEU A 262 5.27 -19.24 13.20
N LYS A 263 5.04 -20.02 14.28
CA LYS A 263 4.53 -21.40 14.17
C LYS A 263 3.04 -21.47 13.83
N GLN A 264 2.28 -20.40 14.03
CA GLN A 264 0.82 -20.42 13.81
C GLN A 264 0.45 -20.17 12.33
N THR A 265 1.23 -19.38 11.60
CA THR A 265 1.02 -19.10 10.17
C THR A 265 1.45 -20.27 9.27
N ILE A 266 2.57 -20.94 9.59
CA ILE A 266 3.03 -22.11 8.81
C ILE A 266 2.05 -23.29 8.89
N ARG A 267 1.33 -23.45 10.02
CA ARG A 267 0.33 -24.53 10.18
C ARG A 267 -0.95 -24.29 9.38
N LEU A 268 -1.32 -23.04 9.12
CA LEU A 268 -2.48 -22.69 8.28
C LEU A 268 -2.20 -22.97 6.79
N VAL A 269 -0.95 -22.80 6.35
CA VAL A 269 -0.55 -23.10 4.95
C VAL A 269 -0.36 -24.60 4.69
N LYS A 270 0.04 -25.38 5.70
CA LYS A 270 0.27 -26.84 5.54
C LYS A 270 -0.97 -27.73 5.68
N LYS A 271 -2.14 -27.18 6.03
CA LYS A 271 -3.39 -27.95 6.16
C LYS A 271 -4.39 -27.60 5.07
N ALA A 272 -3.97 -27.76 3.83
CA ALA A 272 -4.87 -28.04 2.71
C ALA A 272 -4.38 -29.35 2.10
N GLU A 273 -4.95 -30.47 2.55
CA GLU A 273 -4.77 -31.76 1.86
C GLU A 273 -5.71 -31.80 0.64
N PRO A 274 -5.27 -32.45 -0.46
CA PRO A 274 -5.96 -32.42 -1.74
C PRO A 274 -7.21 -33.32 -1.72
N VAL A 275 -8.31 -32.81 -2.29
CA VAL A 275 -9.52 -33.58 -2.54
C VAL A 275 -9.29 -34.47 -3.75
N GLU A 276 -9.40 -35.80 -3.56
CA GLU A 276 -9.45 -36.79 -4.64
C GLU A 276 -10.76 -36.61 -5.44
N THR A 277 -10.62 -36.44 -6.75
CA THR A 277 -11.74 -36.50 -7.71
C THR A 277 -12.02 -37.96 -8.06
N GLU A 278 -13.14 -38.51 -7.58
CA GLU A 278 -13.68 -39.78 -8.09
C GLU A 278 -14.59 -39.56 -9.30
N GLU A 279 -14.39 -40.43 -10.29
CA GLU A 279 -15.03 -40.51 -11.59
C GLU A 279 -16.54 -40.82 -11.49
N ILE A 280 -17.35 -40.09 -12.26
CA ILE A 280 -18.79 -40.34 -12.40
C ILE A 280 -18.99 -41.52 -13.36
N LYS A 281 -19.58 -42.61 -12.87
CA LYS A 281 -20.11 -43.71 -13.69
C LYS A 281 -21.64 -43.72 -13.60
N ALA A 282 -22.29 -43.71 -14.76
CA ALA A 282 -23.73 -43.60 -14.95
C ALA A 282 -24.48 -44.94 -14.84
N GLU A 283 -25.82 -44.80 -14.69
CA GLU A 283 -26.95 -45.74 -14.87
C GLU A 283 -27.59 -46.38 -13.62
N PRO A 284 -28.89 -46.78 -13.65
CA PRO A 284 -30.07 -46.12 -14.23
C PRO A 284 -31.31 -46.12 -13.27
N LEU A 285 -32.41 -45.50 -13.74
CA LEU A 285 -33.74 -45.41 -13.14
C LEU A 285 -34.39 -46.77 -12.82
N ASN A 286 -35.11 -46.87 -11.68
CA ASN A 286 -36.38 -47.60 -11.65
C ASN A 286 -37.32 -47.12 -10.53
N GLU A 287 -38.62 -47.23 -10.83
CA GLU A 287 -39.76 -46.67 -10.14
C GLU A 287 -40.23 -47.47 -8.90
N GLU A 288 -41.02 -46.76 -8.08
CA GLU A 288 -42.29 -47.22 -7.48
C GLU A 288 -42.37 -47.64 -5.98
N SER A 289 -43.51 -47.20 -5.42
CA SER A 289 -44.21 -47.61 -4.19
C SER A 289 -43.97 -46.85 -2.86
N THR A 290 -44.89 -45.91 -2.60
CA THR A 290 -45.49 -45.67 -1.27
C THR A 290 -46.37 -46.89 -0.89
N PRO A 291 -46.86 -47.12 0.37
CA PRO A 291 -47.36 -46.08 1.28
C PRO A 291 -47.38 -46.34 2.82
N GLU A 292 -47.92 -45.33 3.50
CA GLU A 292 -48.72 -45.33 4.74
C GLU A 292 -48.10 -45.27 6.17
N LYS A 293 -48.44 -44.13 6.80
CA LYS A 293 -49.07 -43.93 8.13
C LYS A 293 -48.27 -44.15 9.42
N GLY A 294 -48.32 -43.12 10.28
CA GLY A 294 -47.97 -43.23 11.69
C GLY A 294 -48.01 -41.90 12.45
N THR A 295 -49.19 -41.31 12.61
CA THR A 295 -49.46 -40.18 13.50
C THR A 295 -49.30 -40.61 14.97
N THR A 296 -48.50 -39.96 15.81
CA THR A 296 -48.93 -39.70 17.21
C THR A 296 -48.19 -38.54 17.88
N GLN A 297 -49.01 -37.66 18.44
CA GLN A 297 -48.70 -36.55 19.34
C GLN A 297 -48.33 -37.02 20.76
N LYS A 298 -47.42 -36.27 21.40
CA LYS A 298 -47.57 -35.66 22.74
C LYS A 298 -47.62 -36.58 23.98
N LYS A 299 -46.57 -36.55 24.82
CA LYS A 299 -46.73 -36.43 26.29
C LYS A 299 -45.46 -36.03 27.06
N ARG A 300 -45.57 -34.86 27.67
CA ARG A 300 -44.99 -34.35 28.93
C ARG A 300 -44.38 -35.41 29.88
N ARG A 301 -43.26 -35.06 30.53
CA ARG A 301 -43.03 -34.98 32.01
C ARG A 301 -41.55 -34.62 32.25
N ARG A 302 -41.25 -33.44 32.83
CA ARG A 302 -40.90 -33.22 34.24
C ARG A 302 -39.84 -34.20 34.78
N LYS A 303 -38.61 -33.74 34.99
CA LYS A 303 -38.16 -33.18 36.28
C LYS A 303 -37.00 -32.23 36.04
#